data_AF-A0A1H8UE04-F1
#
_entry.id   AF-A0A1H8UE04-F1
#
_cell.length_a   1.000
_cell.length_b   1.000
_cell.length_c   1.000
_cell.angle_alpha   90.00
_cell.angle_beta   90.00
_cell.angle_gamma   90.00
#
_symmetry.space_group_name_H-M   'P 1'
#
loop_
_entity.id
_entity.type
_entity.pdbx_description
1 polymer ?
#
loop_
_entity_poly.entity_id
_entity_poly.type
_entity_poly.pdbx_seq_one_letter_code
_entity_poly.pdbx_strand_id
1 'polypeptide(L)'
;MKTKQKLLLCALLFVFGAIFNLFFTTALHGALSGETKTLAFPSLEKSLTSLLNHKAHFMLFLCLQGMVLLLAVLFFVANNQPYQSKLKQVAPGIETPVPVGQHQHGSARWLREEEMPRVFDSQVLNLSHPFLQQLLQTGYDDLEFLISVEQEESPHDLASEKHSARNENN
;
A
#
# COMPACT_ATOMS: atom_id res chain seq x y z
N MET A 1 1.69 -0.31 -5.89
CA MET A 1 0.57 -0.55 -6.85
C MET A 1 0.54 -2.02 -7.25
N LYS A 2 -0.64 -2.67 -7.21
CA LYS A 2 -0.78 -4.06 -7.65
C LYS A 2 -0.46 -4.16 -9.15
N THR A 3 0.14 -5.27 -9.60
CA THR A 3 0.51 -5.49 -11.02
C THR A 3 -0.67 -5.24 -11.99
N LYS A 4 -1.88 -5.63 -11.58
CA LYS A 4 -3.14 -5.35 -12.30
C LYS A 4 -3.38 -3.85 -12.55
N GLN A 5 -3.10 -2.99 -11.57
CA GLN A 5 -3.29 -1.54 -11.69
C GLN A 5 -2.24 -0.93 -12.63
N LYS A 6 -0.99 -1.41 -12.58
CA LYS A 6 0.07 -0.96 -13.49
C LYS A 6 -0.25 -1.33 -14.94
N LEU A 7 -0.77 -2.54 -15.16
CA LEU A 7 -1.21 -2.98 -16.48
C LEU A 7 -2.37 -2.13 -17.00
N LEU A 8 -3.36 -1.84 -16.14
CA LEU A 8 -4.50 -0.99 -16.48
C LEU A 8 -4.04 0.44 -16.85
N LEU A 9 -3.12 1.02 -16.09
CA LEU A 9 -2.55 2.33 -16.39
C LEU A 9 -1.78 2.33 -17.72
N CYS A 10 -1.01 1.28 -17.98
CA CYS A 10 -0.26 1.09 -19.23
C CYS A 10 -1.21 0.96 -20.44
N ALA A 11 -2.30 0.18 -20.29
CA ALA A 11 -3.34 0.06 -21.31
C ALA A 11 -4.05 1.40 -21.56
N LEU A 12 -4.38 2.14 -20.50
CA LEU A 12 -5.01 3.46 -20.62
C LEU A 12 -4.09 4.45 -21.34
N LEU A 13 -2.80 4.46 -21.01
CA LEU A 13 -1.80 5.28 -21.68
C LEU A 13 -1.67 4.93 -23.16
N PHE A 14 -1.72 3.64 -23.50
CA PHE A 14 -1.67 3.19 -24.90
C PHE A 14 -2.91 3.62 -25.70
N VAL A 15 -4.11 3.49 -25.12
CA VAL A 15 -5.37 3.89 -25.79
C VAL A 15 -5.44 5.41 -25.96
N PHE A 16 -5.17 6.17 -24.90
CA PHE A 16 -5.19 7.63 -24.97
C PHE A 16 -4.09 8.16 -25.89
N GLY A 17 -2.91 7.53 -25.83
CA GLY A 17 -1.80 7.76 -26.76
C GLY A 17 -2.20 7.49 -28.21
N ALA A 18 -2.95 6.42 -28.50
CA ALA A 18 -3.42 6.11 -29.85
C ALA A 18 -4.38 7.18 -30.40
N ILE A 19 -5.32 7.63 -29.57
CA ILE A 19 -6.27 8.69 -29.95
C ILE A 19 -5.51 9.99 -30.26
N PHE A 20 -4.61 10.39 -29.36
CA PHE A 20 -3.77 11.58 -29.57
C PHE A 20 -2.88 11.44 -30.81
N ASN A 21 -2.25 10.27 -30.98
CA ASN A 21 -1.38 9.96 -32.09
C ASN A 21 -2.12 10.00 -33.44
N LEU A 22 -3.39 9.59 -33.48
CA LEU A 22 -4.20 9.70 -34.70
C LEU A 22 -4.32 11.16 -35.18
N PHE A 23 -4.65 12.09 -34.28
CA PHE A 23 -4.75 13.50 -34.62
C PHE A 23 -3.39 14.11 -34.95
N PHE A 24 -2.38 13.79 -34.14
CA PHE A 24 -1.02 14.30 -34.32
C PHE A 24 -0.40 13.83 -35.65
N THR A 25 -0.54 12.55 -35.99
CA THR A 25 -0.05 12.00 -37.26
C THR A 25 -0.77 12.62 -38.44
N THR A 26 -2.08 12.86 -38.35
CA THR A 26 -2.82 13.50 -39.45
C THR A 26 -2.36 14.94 -39.67
N ALA A 27 -2.15 15.71 -38.59
CA ALA A 27 -1.61 17.06 -38.66
C ALA A 27 -0.18 17.07 -39.22
N LEU A 28 0.66 16.13 -38.79
CA LEU A 28 2.05 15.99 -39.25
C LEU A 28 2.13 15.56 -40.72
N HIS A 29 1.26 14.63 -41.15
CA HIS A 29 1.19 14.18 -42.53
C HIS A 29 0.72 15.30 -43.47
N GLY A 30 -0.29 16.09 -43.07
CA GLY A 30 -0.76 17.26 -43.83
C GLY A 30 0.29 18.37 -43.93
N ALA A 31 1.05 18.61 -42.83
CA ALA A 31 2.16 19.56 -42.82
C ALA A 31 3.31 19.10 -43.72
N LEU A 32 3.70 17.82 -43.66
CA LEU A 32 4.78 17.25 -44.48
C LEU A 32 4.41 17.12 -45.96
N SER A 33 3.14 16.87 -46.27
CA SER A 33 2.65 16.75 -47.65
C SER A 33 2.35 18.11 -48.29
N GLY A 34 2.42 19.20 -47.52
CA GLY A 34 2.17 20.56 -47.99
C GLY A 34 0.70 20.88 -48.27
N GLU A 35 -0.23 19.96 -47.95
CA GLU A 35 -1.67 20.14 -48.20
C GLU A 35 -2.34 21.13 -47.24
N THR A 36 -1.75 21.34 -46.06
CA THR A 36 -2.31 22.23 -45.03
C THR A 36 -1.26 23.24 -44.53
N LYS A 37 -1.55 24.54 -44.70
CA LYS A 37 -0.72 25.64 -44.16
C LYS A 37 -0.97 25.92 -42.66
N THR A 38 -1.95 25.24 -42.06
CA THR A 38 -2.35 25.43 -40.66
C THR A 38 -2.48 24.09 -39.94
N LEU A 39 -2.00 24.02 -38.69
CA LEU A 39 -2.18 22.87 -37.81
C LEU A 39 -3.61 22.90 -37.24
N ALA A 40 -4.58 22.50 -38.05
CA ALA A 40 -5.96 22.34 -37.61
C ALA A 40 -6.21 20.88 -37.22
N PHE A 41 -6.97 20.66 -36.14
CA PHE A 41 -7.41 19.32 -35.76
C PHE A 41 -8.48 18.85 -36.75
N PRO A 42 -8.19 17.85 -37.61
CA PRO A 42 -9.17 17.34 -38.55
C PRO A 42 -10.23 16.51 -37.82
N SER A 43 -11.43 16.46 -38.42
CA SER A 43 -12.52 15.59 -37.95
C SER A 43 -12.09 14.12 -37.95
N LEU A 44 -12.53 13.36 -36.95
CA LEU A 44 -12.20 11.94 -36.73
C LEU A 44 -12.33 11.07 -37.99
N GLU A 45 -13.40 11.26 -38.76
CA GLU A 45 -13.67 10.50 -39.98
C GLU A 45 -12.64 10.73 -41.09
N LYS A 46 -12.18 11.97 -41.25
CA LYS A 46 -11.15 12.34 -42.24
C LYS A 46 -9.80 11.77 -41.86
N SER A 47 -9.45 11.79 -40.57
CA SER A 47 -8.23 11.20 -40.05
C SER A 47 -8.20 9.68 -40.27
N LEU A 48 -9.31 8.98 -40.01
CA LEU A 48 -9.39 7.54 -40.16
C LEU A 48 -9.34 7.09 -41.64
N THR A 49 -10.08 7.78 -42.52
CA THR A 49 -10.07 7.51 -43.96
C THR A 49 -8.72 7.82 -44.59
N SER A 50 -8.08 8.93 -44.21
CA SER A 50 -6.72 9.27 -44.65
C SER A 50 -5.70 8.22 -44.18
N LEU A 51 -5.83 7.74 -42.94
CA LEU A 51 -4.94 6.73 -42.37
C LEU A 51 -4.98 5.41 -43.13
N LEU A 52 -6.18 4.97 -43.53
CA LEU A 52 -6.36 3.69 -44.24
C LEU A 52 -6.00 3.78 -45.73
N ASN A 53 -6.21 4.94 -46.36
CA ASN A 53 -6.00 5.11 -47.79
C ASN A 53 -4.54 5.45 -48.15
N HIS A 54 -3.78 6.08 -47.26
CA HIS A 54 -2.40 6.50 -47.52
C HIS A 54 -1.38 5.67 -46.74
N LYS A 55 -0.59 4.86 -47.46
CA LYS A 55 0.46 4.01 -46.87
C LYS A 55 1.50 4.81 -46.07
N ALA A 56 1.86 6.01 -46.52
CA ALA A 56 2.80 6.88 -45.82
C ALA A 56 2.25 7.38 -44.47
N HIS A 57 0.97 7.77 -44.44
CA HIS A 57 0.28 8.19 -43.23
C HIS A 57 0.17 7.02 -42.23
N PHE A 58 -0.17 5.82 -42.72
CA PHE A 58 -0.21 4.60 -41.92
C PHE A 58 1.15 4.23 -41.30
N MET A 59 2.24 4.29 -42.09
CA MET A 59 3.58 4.01 -41.60
C MET A 59 4.03 5.02 -40.53
N LEU A 60 3.70 6.30 -40.71
CA LEU A 60 4.02 7.34 -39.73
C LEU A 60 3.27 7.12 -38.41
N PHE A 61 1.97 6.81 -38.48
CA PHE A 61 1.16 6.47 -37.32
C PHE A 61 1.74 5.28 -36.57
N LEU A 62 2.11 4.21 -37.29
CA LEU A 62 2.65 2.99 -36.70
C LEU A 62 4.00 3.23 -36.03
N CYS A 63 4.88 4.05 -36.63
CA CYS A 63 6.16 4.44 -36.05
C CYS A 63 5.98 5.16 -34.71
N LEU A 64 5.10 6.18 -34.69
CA LEU A 64 4.81 6.94 -33.48
C LEU A 64 4.09 6.08 -32.42
N GLN A 65 3.18 5.19 -32.84
CA GLN A 65 2.48 4.29 -31.92
C GLN A 65 3.45 3.27 -31.31
N GLY A 66 4.43 2.81 -32.09
CA GLY A 66 5.53 1.96 -31.61
C GLY A 66 6.38 2.67 -30.57
N MET A 67 6.67 3.96 -30.74
CA MET A 67 7.37 4.76 -29.72
C MET A 67 6.55 4.87 -28.43
N VAL A 68 5.24 5.16 -28.52
CA VAL A 68 4.36 5.18 -27.34
C VAL A 68 4.34 3.83 -26.63
N LEU A 69 4.29 2.72 -27.39
CA LEU A 69 4.37 1.37 -26.82
C LEU A 69 5.69 1.14 -26.09
N LEU A 70 6.82 1.54 -26.69
CA LEU A 70 8.14 1.42 -26.06
C LEU A 70 8.21 2.23 -24.75
N LEU A 71 7.69 3.45 -24.74
CA LEU A 71 7.59 4.26 -23.51
C LEU A 71 6.71 3.59 -22.45
N ALA A 72 5.60 2.98 -22.86
CA ALA A 72 4.69 2.27 -21.95
C ALA A 72 5.38 1.03 -21.33
N VAL A 73 6.13 0.27 -22.13
CA VAL A 73 6.95 -0.85 -21.65
C VAL A 73 8.06 -0.37 -20.71
N LEU A 74 8.78 0.70 -21.07
CA LEU A 74 9.80 1.31 -20.20
C LEU A 74 9.21 1.75 -18.87
N PHE A 75 8.06 2.43 -18.88
CA PHE A 75 7.35 2.83 -17.68
C PHE A 75 6.98 1.61 -16.82
N PHE A 76 6.49 0.53 -17.44
CA PHE A 76 6.15 -0.69 -16.73
C PHE A 76 7.37 -1.34 -16.06
N VAL A 77 8.48 -1.44 -16.79
CA VAL A 77 9.73 -2.06 -16.29
C VAL A 77 10.37 -1.18 -15.19
N ALA A 78 10.52 0.12 -15.43
CA ALA A 78 11.13 1.05 -14.49
C ALA A 78 10.32 1.18 -13.18
N ASN A 79 8.99 1.13 -13.27
CA ASN A 79 8.13 1.16 -12.11
C ASN A 79 7.90 -0.22 -11.48
N ASN A 80 8.51 -1.29 -12.02
CA ASN A 80 8.44 -2.60 -11.39
C ASN A 80 9.37 -2.59 -10.17
N GLN A 81 8.82 -2.81 -8.96
CA GLN A 81 9.58 -2.80 -7.72
C GLN A 81 9.58 -4.21 -7.12
N PRO A 82 10.37 -5.14 -7.70
CA PRO A 82 10.42 -6.53 -7.26
C PRO A 82 11.02 -6.69 -5.86
N TYR A 83 11.75 -5.69 -5.39
CA TYR A 83 12.38 -5.63 -4.07
C TYR A 83 11.40 -5.27 -2.93
N GLN A 84 10.17 -4.89 -3.23
CA GLN A 84 9.17 -4.65 -2.19
C GLN A 84 8.54 -5.98 -1.77
N SER A 85 8.89 -6.47 -0.57
CA SER A 85 8.19 -7.58 0.04
C SER A 85 6.84 -7.14 0.59
N LYS A 86 5.88 -8.08 0.66
CA LYS A 86 4.60 -7.82 1.33
C LYS A 86 4.87 -7.74 2.83
N LEU A 87 4.19 -6.82 3.51
CA LEU A 87 4.21 -6.75 4.96
C LEU A 87 3.18 -7.71 5.55
N LYS A 88 3.56 -8.39 6.64
CA LYS A 88 2.68 -9.20 7.48
C LYS A 88 2.55 -8.52 8.84
N GLN A 89 1.31 -8.34 9.27
CA GLN A 89 1.03 -7.86 10.61
C GLN A 89 1.35 -8.94 11.64
N VAL A 90 2.08 -8.55 12.68
CA VAL A 90 2.55 -9.45 13.75
C VAL A 90 1.87 -9.09 15.07
N ALA A 91 1.70 -7.79 15.32
CA ALA A 91 0.97 -7.26 16.45
C ALA A 91 0.15 -6.03 16.01
N PRO A 92 -0.80 -5.55 16.83
CA PRO A 92 -1.51 -4.31 16.55
C PRO A 92 -0.52 -3.16 16.32
N GLY A 93 -0.54 -2.56 15.13
CA GLY A 93 0.37 -1.47 14.74
C GLY A 93 1.80 -1.88 14.37
N ILE A 94 2.17 -3.17 14.43
CA ILE A 94 3.51 -3.65 14.07
C ILE A 94 3.43 -4.61 12.88
N GLU A 95 4.07 -4.20 11.78
CA GLU A 95 4.17 -4.99 10.55
C GLU A 95 5.62 -5.31 10.23
N THR A 96 5.89 -6.52 9.74
CA THR A 96 7.23 -6.96 9.34
C THR A 96 7.22 -7.52 7.91
N PRO A 97 8.30 -7.35 7.15
CA PRO A 97 8.40 -7.89 5.80
C PRO A 97 8.31 -9.42 5.82
N VAL A 98 7.49 -9.98 4.94
CA VAL A 98 7.41 -11.43 4.74
C VAL A 98 8.72 -11.93 4.14
N PRO A 99 9.31 -13.02 4.64
CA PRO A 99 10.48 -13.64 4.03
C PRO A 99 10.13 -14.09 2.60
N VAL A 100 10.85 -13.57 1.60
CA VAL A 100 10.66 -13.90 0.19
C VAL A 100 12.01 -14.09 -0.52
N GLY A 101 12.05 -15.00 -1.51
CA GLY A 101 13.21 -15.21 -2.37
C GLY A 101 14.42 -15.87 -1.68
N GLN A 102 15.62 -15.42 -2.05
CA GLN A 102 16.93 -15.87 -1.52
C GLN A 102 17.29 -15.18 -0.18
N HIS A 103 16.31 -15.00 0.72
CA HIS A 103 16.49 -14.32 2.02
C HIS A 103 17.02 -12.88 1.98
N GLN A 104 16.85 -12.15 0.85
CA GLN A 104 17.32 -10.77 0.75
C GLN A 104 16.61 -9.79 1.69
N HIS A 105 15.43 -10.18 2.17
CA HIS A 105 14.65 -9.42 3.16
C HIS A 105 14.73 -10.04 4.56
N GLY A 106 15.71 -10.94 4.77
CA GLY A 106 15.82 -11.77 5.96
C GLY A 106 15.17 -13.14 5.80
N SER A 107 15.71 -14.12 6.54
CA SER A 107 15.13 -15.45 6.72
C SER A 107 14.32 -15.56 8.01
N ALA A 108 14.49 -14.60 8.91
CA ALA A 108 13.79 -14.56 10.18
C ALA A 108 12.29 -14.36 9.93
N ARG A 109 11.49 -15.24 10.54
CA ARG A 109 10.03 -15.13 10.58
C ARG A 109 9.55 -15.32 12.00
N TRP A 110 8.42 -14.71 12.31
CA TRP A 110 7.73 -14.97 13.56
C TRP A 110 7.25 -16.44 13.62
N LEU A 111 7.39 -17.02 14.81
CA LEU A 111 6.92 -18.36 15.09
C LEU A 111 5.40 -18.40 14.93
N ARG A 112 4.88 -19.46 14.31
CA ARG A 112 3.43 -19.65 14.20
C ARG A 112 2.91 -20.27 15.50
N GLU A 113 1.66 -19.98 15.85
CA GLU A 113 1.02 -20.54 17.05
C GLU A 113 1.00 -22.08 17.02
N GLU A 114 0.87 -22.69 15.84
CA GLU A 114 0.95 -24.14 15.64
C GLU A 114 2.34 -24.74 15.93
N GLU A 115 3.40 -23.92 15.91
CA GLU A 115 4.78 -24.33 16.14
C GLU A 115 5.24 -24.06 17.59
N MET A 116 4.55 -23.16 18.31
CA MET A 116 4.81 -22.86 19.72
C MET A 116 4.98 -24.10 20.61
N PRO A 117 4.06 -25.08 20.61
CA PRO A 117 4.18 -26.23 21.51
C PRO A 117 5.30 -27.21 21.12
N ARG A 118 5.90 -27.06 19.94
CA ARG A 118 7.04 -27.89 19.51
C ARG A 118 8.37 -27.26 19.87
N VAL A 119 8.44 -25.92 19.88
CA VAL A 119 9.67 -25.16 20.12
C VAL A 119 9.85 -24.86 21.59
N PHE A 120 8.76 -24.59 22.30
CA PHE A 120 8.77 -24.28 23.73
C PHE A 120 8.26 -25.46 24.53
N ASP A 121 8.98 -25.76 25.61
CA ASP A 121 8.48 -26.66 26.63
C ASP A 121 7.39 -25.96 27.44
N SER A 122 6.29 -26.66 27.72
CA SER A 122 5.14 -26.08 28.42
C SER A 122 4.89 -26.82 29.72
N GLN A 123 4.89 -26.09 30.83
CA GLN A 123 4.54 -26.61 32.14
C GLN A 123 3.18 -26.03 32.53
N VAL A 124 2.24 -26.89 32.91
CA VAL A 124 0.91 -26.48 33.37
C VAL A 124 0.92 -26.43 34.90
N LEU A 125 0.71 -25.24 35.46
CA LEU A 125 0.66 -25.05 36.90
C LEU A 125 -0.78 -25.27 37.42
N ASN A 126 -0.89 -26.01 38.53
CA ASN A 126 -2.15 -26.17 39.23
C ASN A 126 -2.33 -25.06 40.27
N LEU A 127 -3.15 -24.05 39.94
CA LEU A 127 -3.45 -22.91 40.83
C LEU A 127 -4.19 -23.31 42.12
N SER A 128 -4.75 -24.52 42.21
CA SER A 128 -5.36 -25.04 43.44
C SER A 128 -4.35 -25.58 44.44
N HIS A 129 -3.06 -25.61 44.09
CA HIS A 129 -2.02 -26.09 45.00
C HIS A 129 -1.81 -25.10 46.16
N PRO A 130 -1.84 -25.54 47.43
CA PRO A 130 -1.76 -24.64 48.60
C PRO A 130 -0.53 -23.72 48.59
N PHE A 131 0.62 -24.24 48.18
CA PHE A 131 1.86 -23.46 48.09
C PHE A 131 1.80 -22.35 47.02
N LEU A 132 1.15 -22.58 45.89
CA LEU A 132 1.00 -21.57 44.84
C LEU A 132 0.01 -20.48 45.25
N GLN A 133 -1.04 -20.85 45.99
CA GLN A 133 -1.97 -19.88 46.58
C GLN A 133 -1.27 -18.97 47.59
N GLN A 134 -0.43 -19.56 48.46
CA GLN A 134 0.37 -18.77 49.39
C GLN A 134 1.30 -17.81 48.65
N LEU A 135 2.05 -18.29 47.66
CA LEU A 135 2.94 -17.45 46.84
C LEU A 135 2.22 -16.30 46.13
N LEU A 136 1.03 -16.54 45.59
CA LEU A 136 0.22 -15.50 44.94
C LEU A 136 -0.29 -14.45 45.95
N GLN A 137 -0.63 -14.87 47.17
CA GLN A 137 -1.09 -13.97 48.23
C GLN A 137 0.04 -13.09 48.78
N THR A 138 1.23 -13.65 49.00
CA THR A 138 2.37 -12.91 49.56
C THR A 138 3.27 -12.27 48.51
N GLY A 139 3.01 -12.49 47.21
CA GLY A 139 3.91 -12.07 46.13
C GLY A 139 4.08 -10.55 45.97
N TYR A 140 3.22 -9.75 46.61
CA TYR A 140 3.24 -8.30 46.57
C TYR A 140 3.62 -7.65 47.90
N ASP A 141 3.82 -8.44 48.96
CA ASP A 141 4.06 -7.93 50.32
C ASP A 141 5.32 -7.05 50.41
N ASP A 142 6.33 -7.34 49.57
CA ASP A 142 7.62 -6.63 49.54
C ASP A 142 7.66 -5.46 48.52
N LEU A 143 6.56 -5.20 47.80
CA LEU A 143 6.49 -4.16 46.76
C LEU A 143 5.85 -2.88 47.31
N GLU A 144 6.55 -2.22 48.24
CA GLU A 144 6.11 -0.98 48.92
C GLU A 144 5.64 0.11 47.94
N PHE A 145 6.20 0.17 46.73
CA PHE A 145 5.87 1.16 45.70
C PHE A 145 4.52 0.92 44.99
N LEU A 146 3.97 -0.29 45.03
CA LEU A 146 2.62 -0.57 44.52
C LEU A 146 1.57 -0.20 45.56
N ILE A 147 1.87 -0.46 46.84
CA ILE A 147 1.00 -0.15 47.97
C ILE A 147 0.79 1.36 48.10
N SER A 148 1.81 2.17 47.83
CA SER A 148 1.69 3.64 47.83
C SER A 148 0.78 4.19 46.74
N VAL A 149 0.70 3.53 45.58
CA VAL A 149 -0.17 3.96 44.45
C VAL A 149 -1.63 3.62 44.72
N GLU A 150 -1.91 2.47 45.35
CA GLU A 150 -3.27 2.04 45.66
C GLU A 150 -3.90 2.82 46.84
N GLN A 151 -3.07 3.43 47.70
CA GLN A 151 -3.52 4.36 48.74
C GLN A 151 -3.88 5.75 48.21
N GLU A 152 -3.33 6.17 47.06
CA GLU A 152 -3.73 7.42 46.40
C GLU A 152 -5.08 7.28 45.66
N GLU A 153 -5.50 6.06 45.30
CA GLU A 153 -6.77 5.81 44.56
C GLU A 153 -7.99 5.41 45.43
N SER A 154 -7.95 5.55 46.76
CA SER A 154 -9.09 5.22 47.65
C SER A 154 -9.70 6.46 48.34
N PRO A 155 -11.03 6.47 48.56
CA PRO A 155 -12.04 7.28 47.89
C PRO A 155 -12.17 8.74 48.43
N HIS A 156 -11.07 9.44 48.68
CA HIS A 156 -11.14 10.82 49.20
C HIS A 156 -11.30 11.90 48.11
N ASP A 157 -11.07 11.55 46.83
CA ASP A 157 -11.13 12.51 45.72
C ASP A 157 -12.49 12.58 45.01
N LEU A 158 -13.39 11.60 45.22
CA LEU A 158 -14.75 11.62 44.65
C LEU A 158 -15.71 12.61 45.35
N ALA A 159 -15.33 13.17 46.51
CA ALA A 159 -16.13 14.16 47.24
C ALA A 159 -15.81 15.61 46.85
N SER A 160 -14.61 15.88 46.30
CA SER A 160 -14.18 17.24 45.93
C SER A 160 -14.74 17.67 44.57
N GLU A 161 -14.90 16.73 43.64
CA GLU A 161 -15.33 17.04 42.27
C GLU A 161 -16.84 17.34 42.16
N LYS A 162 -17.67 16.86 43.09
CA LYS A 162 -19.13 17.16 43.09
C LYS A 162 -19.50 18.54 43.63
N HIS A 163 -18.62 19.22 44.37
CA HIS A 163 -18.92 20.56 44.87
C HIS A 163 -18.46 21.69 43.92
N SER A 164 -17.48 21.42 43.05
CA SER A 164 -17.03 22.41 42.06
C SER A 164 -17.95 22.47 40.83
N ALA A 165 -18.47 21.34 40.35
CA ALA A 165 -19.35 21.29 39.17
C ALA A 165 -20.78 21.86 39.37
N ARG A 166 -21.18 22.20 40.60
CA ARG A 166 -22.53 22.76 40.90
C ARG A 166 -22.59 24.29 40.88
N ASN A 167 -21.45 24.99 40.82
CA ASN A 167 -21.41 26.45 40.91
C ASN A 167 -21.11 27.19 39.60
N GLU A 168 -20.99 26.51 38.46
CA GLU A 168 -20.76 27.15 37.16
C GLU A 168 -22.01 27.27 36.27
N ASN A 169 -23.19 26.86 36.74
CA ASN A 169 -24.45 27.05 36.03
C ASN A 169 -25.47 27.83 36.87
N ASN A 170 -25.26 29.14 37.04
CA ASN A 170 -26.33 30.10 37.30
C ASN A 170 -25.95 31.51 36.84
#